data_AF-A0A1I6U0P6-F1
#
_entry.id   AF-A0A1I6U0P6-F1
#
_cell.length_a   1.000
_cell.length_b   1.000
_cell.length_c   1.000
_cell.angle_alpha   90.00
_cell.angle_beta   90.00
_cell.angle_gamma   90.00
#
_symmetry.space_group_name_H-M   'P 1'
#
loop_
_entity.id
_entity.type
_entity.pdbx_description
1 polymer ?
#
loop_
_entity_poly.entity_id
_entity_poly.type
_entity_poly.pdbx_seq_one_letter_code
_entity_poly.pdbx_strand_id
1 'polypeptide(L)'
;MARKILDYAASVPLSVQTGAIPVPTTPARLQLASVGIFIPPSHAGANRVEITATVGLENTNMDQGTLRFRIFRDGGEIFNALQDVQSSAFVSLDTAFTFDTVDFNLSKSFHIYFVTVESIDFVGNVIGPITLSALAIGTADTRSKNPLLNYQASVPQSVEGVASPVDIPTSPARVQIAGLGIFIPPSSKGNNRVQLKATIGIQLIATVSNAVHTFRIFRDGGEIFNTQATLEFFSFERLSIAFHTIDFNVSPGFHVYSLTAEEIGPSTTQVIGPIVFSGIVIDMDTNPIANQNNQILDYNASVPRSVQVPGSRLTIPSSPDRLQVAGTGVYLPSTSTRANRVQLQGTIGCLFEGSSNVTYSQLLIRIFRDGGEIFNAPYSLIPVGLNNFFTISIQTIDFNLNSLFHVYSMTIESLDFVGTPGLVVGPITFSALAISVD
;
A
#
# COMPACT_ATOMS: atom_id res chain seq x y z
N MET A 1 11.32 -12.48 -22.65
CA MET A 1 9.98 -13.12 -22.65
C MET A 1 9.14 -12.37 -21.63
N ALA A 2 7.86 -12.15 -21.88
CA ALA A 2 6.98 -11.33 -21.04
C ALA A 2 6.08 -12.23 -20.18
N ARG A 3 5.59 -11.72 -19.05
CA ARG A 3 4.54 -12.38 -18.28
C ARG A 3 3.16 -12.00 -18.83
N LYS A 4 2.13 -12.65 -18.30
CA LYS A 4 0.75 -12.41 -18.67
C LYS A 4 -0.08 -12.19 -17.41
N ILE A 5 -0.91 -11.15 -17.41
CA ILE A 5 -2.01 -11.04 -16.45
C ILE A 5 -3.06 -12.10 -16.85
N LEU A 6 -3.33 -13.00 -15.92
CA LEU A 6 -4.29 -14.08 -16.09
C LEU A 6 -5.70 -13.57 -15.85
N ASP A 7 -5.86 -12.80 -14.78
CA ASP A 7 -7.13 -12.22 -14.36
C ASP A 7 -6.90 -10.98 -13.49
N TYR A 8 -7.87 -10.09 -13.45
CA TYR A 8 -7.88 -8.93 -12.56
C TYR A 8 -9.30 -8.63 -12.06
N ALA A 9 -9.46 -8.66 -10.75
CA ALA A 9 -10.72 -8.36 -10.10
C ALA A 9 -10.53 -7.27 -9.04
N ALA A 10 -11.50 -6.37 -8.98
CA ALA A 10 -11.52 -5.28 -8.01
C ALA A 10 -12.94 -5.02 -7.53
N SER A 11 -13.06 -4.65 -6.26
CA SER A 11 -14.30 -4.25 -5.61
C SER A 11 -14.04 -2.98 -4.82
N VAL A 12 -14.92 -1.99 -4.98
CA VAL A 12 -14.93 -0.76 -4.18
C VAL A 12 -16.35 -0.57 -3.65
N PRO A 13 -16.73 -1.29 -2.57
CA PRO A 13 -18.05 -1.16 -1.99
C PRO A 13 -18.33 0.28 -1.53
N LEU A 14 -17.31 0.98 -1.02
CA LEU A 14 -17.37 2.36 -0.56
C LEU A 14 -16.11 3.09 -1.01
N SER A 15 -16.22 4.06 -1.91
CA SER A 15 -15.07 4.87 -2.37
C SER A 15 -14.82 6.12 -1.53
N VAL A 16 -15.80 6.47 -0.67
CA VAL A 16 -15.82 7.65 0.19
C VAL A 16 -16.43 7.27 1.54
N GLN A 17 -16.17 8.07 2.57
CA GLN A 17 -16.74 7.87 3.90
C GLN A 17 -18.27 7.97 3.87
N THR A 18 -19.00 6.86 3.99
CA THR A 18 -20.47 6.85 4.10
C THR A 18 -20.97 5.65 4.90
N GLY A 19 -21.88 5.90 5.84
CA GLY A 19 -22.41 4.86 6.72
C GLY A 19 -21.43 4.46 7.83
N ALA A 20 -21.95 3.76 8.83
CA ALA A 20 -21.16 3.26 9.96
C ALA A 20 -21.58 1.80 10.21
N ILE A 21 -20.65 0.88 10.01
CA ILE A 21 -20.86 -0.54 10.30
C ILE A 21 -19.99 -0.90 11.52
N PRO A 22 -20.58 -1.26 12.66
CA PRO A 22 -19.81 -1.61 13.85
C PRO A 22 -18.82 -2.74 13.59
N VAL A 23 -17.60 -2.59 14.07
CA VAL A 23 -16.61 -3.66 14.02
C VAL A 23 -16.97 -4.72 15.09
N PRO A 24 -17.23 -5.98 14.70
CA PRO A 24 -17.59 -7.02 15.65
C PRO A 24 -16.36 -7.46 16.47
N THR A 25 -16.58 -7.93 17.70
CA THR A 25 -15.53 -8.47 18.57
C THR A 25 -15.12 -9.88 18.14
N THR A 26 -13.81 -10.16 18.22
CA THR A 26 -13.24 -11.49 17.91
C THR A 26 -13.95 -12.58 18.73
N PRO A 27 -14.35 -13.72 18.12
CA PRO A 27 -14.03 -14.17 16.76
C PRO A 27 -15.09 -13.82 15.71
N ALA A 28 -16.07 -12.97 16.03
CA ALA A 28 -17.04 -12.51 15.04
C ALA A 28 -16.32 -11.59 14.05
N ARG A 29 -16.45 -11.89 12.76
CA ARG A 29 -15.76 -11.19 11.67
C ARG A 29 -16.77 -10.46 10.81
N LEU A 30 -16.42 -9.25 10.39
CA LEU A 30 -17.16 -8.52 9.36
C LEU A 30 -16.43 -8.69 8.02
N GLN A 31 -17.10 -9.28 7.03
CA GLN A 31 -16.59 -9.31 5.66
C GLN A 31 -16.84 -7.96 4.99
N LEU A 32 -15.78 -7.34 4.48
CA LEU A 32 -15.83 -5.98 3.95
C LEU A 32 -15.97 -5.95 2.43
N ALA A 33 -15.23 -6.81 1.73
CA ALA A 33 -15.25 -6.92 0.29
C ALA A 33 -14.83 -8.33 -0.15
N SER A 34 -15.23 -8.72 -1.36
CA SER A 34 -14.77 -9.94 -2.02
C SER A 34 -14.50 -9.72 -3.50
N VAL A 35 -13.56 -10.47 -4.04
CA VAL A 35 -13.23 -10.52 -5.47
C VAL A 35 -13.00 -11.97 -5.89
N GLY A 36 -13.28 -12.28 -7.15
CA GLY A 36 -13.08 -13.60 -7.73
C GLY A 36 -11.97 -13.60 -8.75
N ILE A 37 -11.09 -14.60 -8.70
CA ILE A 37 -9.96 -14.75 -9.61
C ILE A 37 -9.99 -16.12 -10.26
N PHE A 38 -9.93 -16.15 -11.59
CA PHE A 38 -9.83 -17.37 -12.36
C PHE A 38 -8.38 -17.68 -12.76
N ILE A 39 -7.92 -18.87 -12.38
CA ILE A 39 -6.63 -19.42 -12.78
C ILE A 39 -6.84 -20.44 -13.90
N PRO A 40 -6.37 -20.18 -15.13
CA PRO A 40 -6.54 -21.10 -16.24
C PRO A 40 -5.70 -22.37 -16.05
N PRO A 41 -6.12 -23.53 -16.62
CA PRO A 41 -5.38 -24.79 -16.54
C PRO A 41 -3.90 -24.69 -16.94
N SER A 42 -3.57 -23.83 -17.92
CA SER A 42 -2.21 -23.64 -18.43
C SER A 42 -1.25 -22.97 -17.44
N HIS A 43 -1.76 -22.41 -16.34
CA HIS A 43 -0.97 -21.70 -15.33
C HIS A 43 -1.19 -22.27 -13.91
N ALA A 44 -1.80 -23.45 -13.79
CA ALA A 44 -1.96 -24.12 -12.50
C ALA A 44 -0.59 -24.37 -11.85
N GLY A 45 -0.39 -23.92 -10.62
CA GLY A 45 0.88 -24.03 -9.90
C GLY A 45 1.99 -23.09 -10.40
N ALA A 46 1.74 -22.30 -11.44
CA ALA A 46 2.70 -21.36 -12.04
C ALA A 46 2.07 -19.97 -12.17
N ASN A 47 1.59 -19.45 -11.04
CA ASN A 47 0.96 -18.16 -10.94
C ASN A 47 1.18 -17.55 -9.56
N ARG A 48 0.94 -16.25 -9.48
CA ARG A 48 0.87 -15.49 -8.23
C ARG A 48 -0.33 -14.56 -8.30
N VAL A 49 -0.96 -14.32 -7.16
CA VAL A 49 -2.03 -13.34 -7.04
C VAL A 49 -1.59 -12.28 -6.06
N GLU A 50 -1.42 -11.05 -6.55
CA GLU A 50 -1.18 -9.89 -5.70
C GLU A 50 -2.52 -9.34 -5.21
N ILE A 51 -2.69 -9.20 -3.90
CA ILE A 51 -3.90 -8.69 -3.28
C ILE A 51 -3.57 -7.40 -2.53
N THR A 52 -4.33 -6.33 -2.77
CA THR A 52 -4.24 -5.07 -2.02
C THR A 52 -5.63 -4.72 -1.49
N ALA A 53 -5.71 -4.30 -0.23
CA ALA A 53 -6.94 -3.78 0.36
C ALA A 53 -6.71 -2.48 1.13
N THR A 54 -7.70 -1.59 1.10
CA THR A 54 -7.77 -0.38 1.93
C THR A 54 -9.09 -0.40 2.71
N VAL A 55 -9.03 -0.07 4.01
CA VAL A 55 -10.21 0.01 4.87
C VAL A 55 -10.12 1.27 5.74
N GLY A 56 -11.12 2.15 5.62
CA GLY A 56 -11.29 3.32 6.49
C GLY A 56 -12.22 3.04 7.67
N LEU A 57 -11.81 3.56 8.83
CA LEU A 57 -12.40 3.31 10.12
C LEU A 57 -12.62 4.61 10.89
N GLU A 58 -13.68 4.61 11.67
CA GLU A 58 -13.97 5.59 12.72
C GLU A 58 -13.68 4.95 14.07
N ASN A 59 -12.84 5.59 14.88
CA ASN A 59 -12.71 5.24 16.28
C ASN A 59 -13.78 5.98 17.08
N THR A 60 -14.78 5.29 17.64
CA THR A 60 -15.88 5.96 18.36
C THR A 60 -15.62 6.11 19.85
N ASN A 61 -14.51 5.58 20.34
CA ASN A 61 -14.09 5.73 21.73
C ASN A 61 -12.79 6.55 21.82
N MET A 62 -12.57 7.16 22.98
CA MET A 62 -11.32 7.85 23.30
C MET A 62 -10.24 6.90 23.82
N ASP A 63 -10.49 5.60 23.80
CA ASP A 63 -9.54 4.56 24.17
C ASP A 63 -8.85 3.97 22.93
N GLN A 64 -7.60 3.57 23.13
CA GLN A 64 -6.86 2.81 22.14
C GLN A 64 -7.50 1.44 21.97
N GLY A 65 -7.32 0.86 20.80
CA GLY A 65 -7.78 -0.49 20.56
C GLY A 65 -7.02 -1.15 19.43
N THR A 66 -7.07 -2.46 19.43
CA THR A 66 -6.41 -3.33 18.47
C THR A 66 -7.45 -3.96 17.58
N LEU A 67 -7.17 -3.90 16.28
CA LEU A 67 -7.91 -4.56 15.24
C LEU A 67 -7.11 -5.70 14.65
N ARG A 68 -7.82 -6.69 14.10
CA ARG A 68 -7.23 -7.68 13.22
C ARG A 68 -7.86 -7.62 11.84
N PHE A 69 -7.03 -7.41 10.84
CA PHE A 69 -7.40 -7.61 9.44
C PHE A 69 -6.97 -8.99 8.98
N ARG A 70 -7.79 -9.63 8.15
CA ARG A 70 -7.48 -10.94 7.55
C ARG A 70 -7.89 -10.96 6.08
N ILE A 71 -7.14 -11.70 5.27
CA ILE A 71 -7.53 -12.05 3.91
C ILE A 71 -7.66 -13.57 3.84
N PHE A 72 -8.77 -14.02 3.27
CA PHE A 72 -9.07 -15.42 3.03
C PHE A 72 -9.08 -15.72 1.54
N ARG A 73 -8.64 -16.92 1.18
CA ARG A 73 -8.88 -17.56 -0.12
C ARG A 73 -9.70 -18.83 0.11
N ASP A 74 -10.87 -18.92 -0.51
CA ASP A 74 -11.76 -20.09 -0.44
C ASP A 74 -12.03 -20.57 1.00
N GLY A 75 -12.09 -19.63 1.94
CA GLY A 75 -12.30 -19.88 3.37
C GLY A 75 -11.02 -20.14 4.19
N GLY A 76 -9.86 -20.33 3.56
CA GLY A 76 -8.56 -20.45 4.24
C GLY A 76 -7.88 -19.10 4.44
N GLU A 77 -7.37 -18.82 5.64
CA GLU A 77 -6.59 -17.60 5.91
C GLU A 77 -5.24 -17.67 5.19
N ILE A 78 -4.91 -16.60 4.46
CA ILE A 78 -3.61 -16.47 3.78
C ILE A 78 -2.80 -15.29 4.30
N PHE A 79 -3.45 -14.36 5.00
CA PHE A 79 -2.84 -13.17 5.55
C PHE A 79 -3.58 -12.71 6.80
N ASN A 80 -2.84 -12.22 7.79
CA ASN A 80 -3.39 -11.40 8.86
C ASN A 80 -2.41 -10.29 9.26
N ALA A 81 -2.95 -9.23 9.85
CA ALA A 81 -2.18 -8.15 10.45
C ALA A 81 -2.94 -7.62 11.67
N LEU A 82 -2.23 -7.41 12.78
CA LEU A 82 -2.71 -6.59 13.88
C LEU A 82 -2.42 -5.12 13.61
N GLN A 83 -3.35 -4.26 14.01
CA GLN A 83 -3.23 -2.82 13.91
C GLN A 83 -3.72 -2.19 15.20
N ASP A 84 -2.83 -1.50 15.90
CA ASP A 84 -3.24 -0.60 16.96
C ASP A 84 -3.87 0.64 16.30
N VAL A 85 -4.97 1.12 16.86
CA VAL A 85 -5.68 2.32 16.41
C VAL A 85 -5.49 3.41 17.45
N GLN A 86 -5.01 4.57 16.98
CA GLN A 86 -4.87 5.75 17.83
C GLN A 86 -6.23 6.21 18.34
N SER A 87 -6.24 6.57 19.61
CA SER A 87 -7.21 7.50 20.15
C SER A 87 -6.46 8.64 20.82
N SER A 88 -7.16 9.77 20.99
CA SER A 88 -6.76 10.76 21.97
C SER A 88 -7.86 10.86 23.01
N ALA A 89 -7.52 11.30 24.23
CA ALA A 89 -8.49 11.60 25.28
C ALA A 89 -9.40 12.82 24.95
N PHE A 90 -9.29 13.39 23.75
CA PHE A 90 -9.89 14.67 23.38
C PHE A 90 -10.67 14.64 22.07
N VAL A 91 -10.34 13.72 21.16
CA VAL A 91 -10.98 13.58 19.86
C VAL A 91 -10.89 12.14 19.35
N SER A 92 -11.99 11.68 18.75
CA SER A 92 -12.04 10.50 17.88
C SER A 92 -11.46 10.87 16.51
N LEU A 93 -10.39 10.18 16.10
CA LEU A 93 -9.84 10.35 14.76
C LEU A 93 -10.13 9.14 13.90
N ASP A 94 -10.43 9.43 12.64
CA ASP A 94 -10.63 8.43 11.62
C ASP A 94 -9.28 8.07 10.99
N THR A 95 -9.14 6.81 10.58
CA THR A 95 -7.92 6.35 9.93
C THR A 95 -8.20 5.28 8.89
N ALA A 96 -7.37 5.22 7.86
CA ALA A 96 -7.41 4.19 6.85
C ALA A 96 -6.14 3.34 6.88
N PHE A 97 -6.33 2.02 6.75
CA PHE A 97 -5.24 1.06 6.66
C PHE A 97 -5.20 0.47 5.26
N THR A 98 -4.00 0.42 4.68
CA THR A 98 -3.73 -0.26 3.42
C THR A 98 -2.76 -1.41 3.68
N PHE A 99 -3.00 -2.57 3.09
CA PHE A 99 -2.10 -3.72 3.19
C PHE A 99 -2.06 -4.52 1.87
N ASP A 100 -0.90 -5.11 1.62
CA ASP A 100 -0.62 -5.94 0.45
C ASP A 100 -0.22 -7.35 0.88
N THR A 101 -0.63 -8.36 0.11
CA THR A 101 -0.13 -9.74 0.22
C THR A 101 -0.01 -10.40 -1.15
N VAL A 102 0.73 -11.50 -1.21
CA VAL A 102 0.87 -12.30 -2.42
C VAL A 102 0.60 -13.76 -2.09
N ASP A 103 -0.30 -14.36 -2.87
CA ASP A 103 -0.62 -15.77 -2.83
C ASP A 103 0.05 -16.51 -3.99
N PHE A 104 0.47 -17.76 -3.76
CA PHE A 104 1.37 -18.49 -4.66
C PHE A 104 0.78 -19.79 -5.16
N ASN A 105 1.13 -20.13 -6.40
CA ASN A 105 1.01 -21.47 -6.98
C ASN A 105 -0.42 -22.04 -6.90
N LEU A 106 -1.42 -21.20 -7.17
CA LEU A 106 -2.80 -21.62 -7.10
C LEU A 106 -3.11 -22.72 -8.11
N SER A 107 -4.02 -23.61 -7.73
CA SER A 107 -4.60 -24.61 -8.63
C SER A 107 -5.40 -23.94 -9.75
N LYS A 108 -5.69 -24.68 -10.83
CA LYS A 108 -6.71 -24.24 -11.79
C LYS A 108 -8.08 -24.24 -11.10
N SER A 109 -8.72 -23.08 -11.04
CA SER A 109 -10.13 -22.94 -10.63
C SER A 109 -10.48 -21.45 -10.66
N PHE A 110 -11.75 -21.17 -10.39
CA PHE A 110 -12.14 -19.92 -9.78
C PHE A 110 -11.85 -19.96 -8.27
N HIS A 111 -11.24 -18.90 -7.76
CA HIS A 111 -10.87 -18.71 -6.36
C HIS A 111 -11.49 -17.41 -5.84
N ILE A 112 -12.05 -17.43 -4.63
CA ILE A 112 -12.67 -16.25 -4.02
C ILE A 112 -11.75 -15.72 -2.93
N TYR A 113 -11.40 -14.44 -3.06
CA TYR A 113 -10.70 -13.68 -2.04
C TYR A 113 -11.67 -12.77 -1.32
N PHE A 114 -11.56 -12.69 0.00
CA PHE A 114 -12.31 -11.70 0.77
C PHE A 114 -11.50 -11.19 1.96
N VAL A 115 -11.73 -9.93 2.30
CA VAL A 115 -11.08 -9.25 3.42
C VAL A 115 -12.07 -9.07 4.56
N THR A 116 -11.61 -9.31 5.78
CA THR A 116 -12.41 -9.16 7.00
C THR A 116 -11.71 -8.29 8.02
N VAL A 117 -12.50 -7.70 8.92
CA VAL A 117 -12.04 -7.04 10.14
C VAL A 117 -12.75 -7.61 11.36
N GLU A 118 -12.04 -7.69 12.48
CA GLU A 118 -12.57 -7.99 13.81
C GLU A 118 -11.82 -7.17 14.86
N SER A 119 -12.50 -6.84 15.94
CA SER A 119 -11.96 -6.13 17.09
C SER A 119 -11.35 -7.13 18.08
N ILE A 120 -10.17 -6.81 18.60
CA ILE A 120 -9.62 -7.50 19.78
C ILE A 120 -10.08 -6.76 21.04
N ASP A 121 -9.89 -5.45 21.04
CA ASP A 121 -10.28 -4.51 22.11
C ASP A 121 -10.60 -3.10 21.57
N PHE A 122 -10.87 -3.00 20.26
CA PHE A 122 -11.28 -1.77 19.59
C PHE A 122 -12.81 -1.55 19.63
N VAL A 123 -13.22 -0.29 19.76
CA VAL A 123 -14.62 0.13 19.65
C VAL A 123 -14.73 1.20 18.55
N GLY A 124 -15.40 0.86 17.46
CA GLY A 124 -15.54 1.77 16.33
C GLY A 124 -16.29 1.16 15.16
N ASN A 125 -16.29 1.89 14.05
CA ASN A 125 -17.05 1.55 12.85
C ASN A 125 -16.15 1.49 11.62
N VAL A 126 -16.54 0.67 10.65
CA VAL A 126 -16.10 0.82 9.27
C VAL A 126 -16.93 1.91 8.61
N ILE A 127 -16.25 2.92 8.10
CA ILE A 127 -16.87 4.08 7.44
C ILE A 127 -16.47 4.22 5.96
N GLY A 128 -15.45 3.48 5.53
CA GLY A 128 -14.87 3.59 4.20
C GLY A 128 -13.70 4.58 4.14
N PRO A 129 -12.89 4.56 3.06
CA PRO A 129 -13.09 3.75 1.86
C PRO A 129 -12.86 2.26 2.12
N ILE A 130 -13.55 1.40 1.37
CA ILE A 130 -13.33 -0.04 1.32
C ILE A 130 -12.94 -0.36 -0.11
N THR A 131 -11.71 -0.85 -0.29
CA THR A 131 -11.20 -1.28 -1.60
C THR A 131 -10.55 -2.65 -1.45
N LEU A 132 -10.75 -3.51 -2.45
CA LEU A 132 -10.08 -4.79 -2.56
C LEU A 132 -9.75 -5.02 -4.03
N SER A 133 -8.50 -5.34 -4.33
CA SER A 133 -8.06 -5.73 -5.67
C SER A 133 -7.24 -7.01 -5.61
N ALA A 134 -7.35 -7.82 -6.65
CA ALA A 134 -6.55 -9.01 -6.86
C ALA A 134 -6.07 -9.07 -8.31
N LEU A 135 -4.77 -9.17 -8.51
CA LEU A 135 -4.10 -9.24 -9.81
C LEU A 135 -3.40 -10.58 -9.95
N ALA A 136 -3.94 -11.46 -10.80
CA ALA A 136 -3.35 -12.77 -11.08
C ALA A 136 -2.34 -12.68 -12.22
N ILE A 137 -1.11 -13.13 -11.97
CA ILE A 137 0.01 -13.07 -12.91
C ILE A 137 0.56 -14.47 -13.12
N GLY A 138 0.68 -14.87 -14.38
CA GLY A 138 1.35 -16.12 -14.74
C GLY A 138 2.86 -16.00 -14.56
N THR A 139 3.48 -16.97 -13.90
CA THR A 139 4.94 -17.04 -13.70
C THR A 139 5.63 -17.97 -14.68
N ALA A 140 4.88 -18.59 -15.59
CA ALA A 140 5.43 -19.30 -16.74
C ALA A 140 5.88 -18.30 -17.82
N ASP A 141 6.95 -18.63 -18.54
CA ASP A 141 7.36 -17.86 -19.71
C ASP A 141 6.36 -18.12 -20.83
N THR A 142 5.56 -17.11 -21.15
CA THR A 142 4.63 -17.17 -22.28
C THR A 142 4.97 -16.08 -23.28
N ARG A 143 4.75 -16.36 -24.56
CA ARG A 143 4.92 -15.34 -25.61
C ARG A 143 3.71 -14.39 -25.54
N SER A 144 3.80 -13.41 -24.65
CA SER A 144 2.80 -12.36 -24.44
C SER A 144 3.30 -11.05 -25.05
N LYS A 145 2.43 -10.23 -25.64
CA LYS A 145 2.75 -8.82 -25.95
C LYS A 145 2.22 -7.85 -24.89
N ASN A 146 1.92 -8.35 -23.69
CA ASN A 146 1.63 -7.50 -22.53
C ASN A 146 2.93 -6.77 -22.12
N PRO A 147 2.89 -5.47 -21.77
CA PRO A 147 4.07 -4.74 -21.27
C PRO A 147 4.63 -5.32 -19.98
N LEU A 148 3.91 -6.22 -19.31
CA LEU A 148 4.38 -6.91 -18.13
C LEU A 148 5.59 -7.82 -18.46
N LEU A 149 6.80 -7.40 -18.10
CA LEU A 149 8.02 -8.15 -18.40
C LEU A 149 8.32 -9.21 -17.35
N ASN A 150 8.13 -8.89 -16.07
CA ASN A 150 8.42 -9.78 -14.96
C ASN A 150 7.56 -9.43 -13.74
N TYR A 151 7.40 -10.39 -12.84
CA TYR A 151 6.77 -10.21 -11.55
C TYR A 151 7.45 -11.10 -10.52
N GLN A 152 7.93 -10.49 -9.44
CA GLN A 152 8.60 -11.19 -8.35
C GLN A 152 8.02 -10.80 -7.00
N ALA A 153 7.96 -11.77 -6.09
CA ALA A 153 7.44 -11.56 -4.76
C ALA A 153 8.19 -12.44 -3.76
N SER A 154 8.39 -11.90 -2.58
CA SER A 154 8.96 -12.55 -1.41
C SER A 154 7.98 -12.35 -0.27
N VAL A 155 7.50 -13.46 0.29
CA VAL A 155 6.58 -13.45 1.44
C VAL A 155 7.18 -14.35 2.53
N PRO A 156 8.22 -13.88 3.24
CA PRO A 156 8.81 -14.65 4.33
C PRO A 156 7.80 -15.07 5.40
N GLN A 157 6.78 -14.23 5.64
CA GLN A 157 5.73 -14.50 6.61
C GLN A 157 4.47 -13.74 6.24
N SER A 158 3.39 -14.40 5.81
CA SER A 158 2.13 -13.70 5.48
C SER A 158 1.17 -13.53 6.66
N VAL A 159 1.39 -14.28 7.74
CA VAL A 159 0.54 -14.34 8.92
C VAL A 159 1.39 -13.98 10.14
N GLU A 160 0.99 -12.93 10.84
CA GLU A 160 1.63 -12.45 12.07
C GLU A 160 1.67 -13.53 13.16
N GLY A 161 2.77 -13.59 13.91
CA GLY A 161 2.93 -14.49 15.06
C GLY A 161 3.15 -15.97 14.75
N VAL A 162 3.31 -16.35 13.47
CA VAL A 162 3.57 -17.76 13.07
C VAL A 162 5.05 -18.12 13.08
N ALA A 163 5.94 -17.16 12.82
CA ALA A 163 7.39 -17.36 12.84
C ALA A 163 8.04 -16.63 14.03
N SER A 164 9.30 -17.00 14.35
CA SER A 164 10.10 -16.27 15.32
C SER A 164 10.29 -14.81 14.86
N PRO A 165 10.07 -13.83 15.75
CA PRO A 165 10.30 -12.44 15.42
C PRO A 165 11.75 -12.14 15.02
N VAL A 166 11.96 -11.06 14.27
CA VAL A 166 13.28 -10.59 13.83
C VAL A 166 13.59 -9.25 14.49
N ASP A 167 14.66 -9.18 15.29
CA ASP A 167 15.11 -7.93 15.91
C ASP A 167 15.49 -6.87 14.88
N ILE A 168 15.03 -5.64 15.10
CA ILE A 168 15.43 -4.48 14.31
C ILE A 168 16.63 -3.83 15.01
N PRO A 169 17.82 -3.83 14.40
CA PRO A 169 19.00 -3.26 15.03
C PRO A 169 18.99 -1.73 14.97
N THR A 170 19.66 -1.10 15.94
CA THR A 170 19.88 0.35 15.95
C THR A 170 20.81 0.78 14.81
N SER A 171 20.45 1.87 14.13
CA SER A 171 21.21 2.48 13.05
C SER A 171 22.66 2.79 13.48
N PRO A 172 23.69 2.59 12.61
CA PRO A 172 23.61 2.29 11.18
C PRO A 172 23.54 0.79 10.83
N ALA A 173 23.44 -0.09 11.83
CA ALA A 173 23.21 -1.51 11.56
C ALA A 173 21.80 -1.70 10.99
N ARG A 174 21.67 -2.65 10.07
CA ARG A 174 20.42 -2.94 9.35
C ARG A 174 20.20 -4.44 9.28
N VAL A 175 18.94 -4.84 9.35
CA VAL A 175 18.51 -6.22 9.07
C VAL A 175 17.79 -6.28 7.74
N GLN A 176 18.10 -7.27 6.90
CA GLN A 176 17.33 -7.55 5.70
C GLN A 176 16.08 -8.35 6.07
N ILE A 177 14.91 -7.78 5.80
CA ILE A 177 13.62 -8.40 6.12
C ILE A 177 13.09 -9.21 4.93
N ALA A 178 13.31 -8.72 3.71
CA ALA A 178 12.91 -9.42 2.49
C ALA A 178 13.87 -9.11 1.32
N GLY A 179 13.80 -9.92 0.27
CA GLY A 179 14.53 -9.68 -0.96
C GLY A 179 13.92 -10.41 -2.14
N LEU A 180 14.07 -9.84 -3.33
CA LEU A 180 13.59 -10.42 -4.58
C LEU A 180 14.59 -10.12 -5.72
N GLY A 181 14.68 -11.04 -6.68
CA GLY A 181 15.53 -10.89 -7.86
C GLY A 181 14.70 -10.71 -9.11
N ILE A 182 14.86 -9.59 -9.82
CA ILE A 182 14.10 -9.26 -11.03
C ILE A 182 15.01 -9.39 -12.25
N PHE A 183 14.51 -10.06 -13.27
CA PHE A 183 15.16 -10.13 -14.58
C PHE A 183 14.40 -9.29 -15.61
N ILE A 184 15.09 -8.35 -16.24
CA ILE A 184 14.59 -7.52 -17.33
C ILE A 184 15.24 -8.01 -18.63
N PRO A 185 14.46 -8.47 -19.64
CA PRO A 185 15.00 -9.00 -20.88
C PRO A 185 15.90 -8.01 -21.63
N PRO A 186 17.04 -8.45 -22.23
CA PRO A 186 17.93 -7.61 -23.03
C PRO A 186 17.27 -6.88 -24.21
N SER A 187 16.10 -7.37 -24.67
CA SER A 187 15.32 -6.74 -25.74
C SER A 187 14.55 -5.49 -25.29
N SER A 188 14.47 -5.21 -24.00
CA SER A 188 13.83 -3.99 -23.49
C SER A 188 14.73 -2.76 -23.72
N LYS A 189 14.11 -1.59 -23.96
CA LYS A 189 14.81 -0.34 -24.32
C LYS A 189 15.36 0.45 -23.11
N GLY A 190 15.28 -0.09 -21.90
CA GLY A 190 15.92 0.50 -20.70
C GLY A 190 15.14 1.64 -20.02
N ASN A 191 13.94 1.95 -20.49
CA ASN A 191 12.96 2.84 -19.84
C ASN A 191 11.99 2.07 -18.92
N ASN A 192 12.41 0.91 -18.41
CA ASN A 192 11.57 0.05 -17.59
C ASN A 192 11.24 0.71 -16.26
N ARG A 193 10.05 0.39 -15.77
CA ARG A 193 9.61 0.79 -14.44
C ARG A 193 9.40 -0.46 -13.61
N VAL A 194 9.95 -0.44 -12.40
CA VAL A 194 9.70 -1.48 -11.41
C VAL A 194 8.88 -0.87 -10.30
N GLN A 195 7.61 -1.25 -10.23
CA GLN A 195 6.75 -0.89 -9.12
C GLN A 195 6.98 -1.88 -7.99
N LEU A 196 7.34 -1.34 -6.82
CA LEU A 196 7.71 -2.10 -5.63
C LEU A 196 6.68 -1.81 -4.54
N LYS A 197 6.24 -2.86 -3.85
CA LYS A 197 5.31 -2.76 -2.72
C LYS A 197 5.85 -3.54 -1.54
N ALA A 198 5.64 -3.05 -0.34
CA ALA A 198 5.91 -3.80 0.86
C ALA A 198 4.79 -3.64 1.88
N THR A 199 4.61 -4.67 2.70
CA THR A 199 3.84 -4.62 3.96
C THR A 199 4.66 -5.30 5.04
N ILE A 200 4.90 -4.60 6.15
CA ILE A 200 5.70 -5.07 7.28
C ILE A 200 4.95 -4.82 8.58
N GLY A 201 4.68 -5.88 9.34
CA GLY A 201 4.21 -5.79 10.72
C GLY A 201 5.36 -5.78 11.72
N ILE A 202 5.37 -4.77 12.58
CA ILE A 202 6.38 -4.53 13.60
C ILE A 202 5.75 -4.40 14.98
N GLN A 203 6.54 -4.70 16.01
CA GLN A 203 6.14 -4.60 17.40
C GLN A 203 7.24 -3.96 18.26
N LEU A 204 6.84 -3.12 19.22
CA LEU A 204 7.67 -2.61 20.31
C LEU A 204 7.60 -3.56 21.54
N ILE A 205 8.76 -3.94 22.10
CA ILE A 205 8.85 -5.00 23.13
C ILE A 205 9.25 -4.48 24.50
N ALA A 206 10.25 -3.60 24.55
CA ALA A 206 10.78 -3.06 25.79
C ALA A 206 11.02 -1.57 25.67
N THR A 207 10.79 -0.87 26.77
CA THR A 207 10.26 0.49 26.73
C THR A 207 11.11 1.45 27.56
N VAL A 208 11.77 2.37 26.86
CA VAL A 208 12.33 3.59 27.46
C VAL A 208 12.03 4.85 26.64
N SER A 209 11.62 4.72 25.38
CA SER A 209 11.27 5.83 24.49
C SER A 209 10.45 5.37 23.28
N ASN A 210 9.94 6.33 22.51
CA ASN A 210 9.44 6.09 21.16
C ASN A 210 10.56 5.52 20.27
N ALA A 211 10.16 4.78 19.24
CA ALA A 211 11.04 4.11 18.30
C ALA A 211 10.74 4.60 16.89
N VAL A 212 11.72 5.24 16.24
CA VAL A 212 11.60 5.66 14.84
C VAL A 212 12.23 4.58 13.97
N HIS A 213 11.45 3.93 13.14
CA HIS A 213 11.91 2.89 12.22
C HIS A 213 12.16 3.48 10.86
N THR A 214 13.30 3.15 10.25
CA THR A 214 13.59 3.48 8.85
C THR A 214 13.55 2.21 8.03
N PHE A 215 12.67 2.18 7.02
CA PHE A 215 12.63 1.14 6.01
C PHE A 215 13.32 1.64 4.75
N ARG A 216 14.16 0.80 4.16
CA ARG A 216 14.91 1.14 2.95
C ARG A 216 14.80 0.05 1.91
N ILE A 217 14.73 0.46 0.64
CA ILE A 217 14.88 -0.45 -0.49
C ILE A 217 16.19 -0.14 -1.19
N PHE A 218 16.97 -1.19 -1.43
CA PHE A 218 18.17 -1.15 -2.25
C PHE A 218 17.94 -1.90 -3.55
N ARG A 219 18.48 -1.36 -4.65
CA ARG A 219 18.73 -2.08 -5.90
C ARG A 219 20.23 -2.25 -6.08
N ASP A 220 20.70 -3.49 -6.19
CA ASP A 220 22.11 -3.83 -6.41
C ASP A 220 23.06 -3.15 -5.41
N GLY A 221 22.61 -3.00 -4.16
CA GLY A 221 23.33 -2.35 -3.07
C GLY A 221 23.21 -0.82 -3.01
N GLY A 222 22.59 -0.17 -4.01
CA GLY A 222 22.31 1.28 -3.99
C GLY A 222 20.91 1.57 -3.43
N GLU A 223 20.80 2.51 -2.49
CA GLU A 223 19.51 2.93 -1.94
C GLU A 223 18.69 3.66 -3.01
N ILE A 224 17.43 3.26 -3.17
CA ILE A 224 16.51 3.90 -4.13
C ILE A 224 15.27 4.49 -3.45
N PHE A 225 14.98 4.06 -2.22
CA PHE A 225 13.81 4.51 -1.47
C PHE A 225 14.05 4.36 0.03
N ASN A 226 13.52 5.30 0.81
CA ASN A 226 13.34 5.14 2.23
C ASN A 226 12.05 5.80 2.74
N THR A 227 11.56 5.29 3.87
CA THR A 227 10.45 5.88 4.62
C THR A 227 10.61 5.60 6.10
N GLN A 228 9.95 6.40 6.94
CA GLN A 228 9.96 6.24 8.38
C GLN A 228 8.55 6.15 8.96
N ALA A 229 8.46 5.39 10.04
CA ALA A 229 7.28 5.28 10.87
C ALA A 229 7.72 5.30 12.33
N THR A 230 6.86 5.82 13.21
CA THR A 230 7.13 5.88 14.64
C THR A 230 6.21 4.92 15.37
N LEU A 231 6.79 4.02 16.18
CA LEU A 231 6.08 3.32 17.24
C LEU A 231 6.27 4.10 18.53
N GLU A 232 5.18 4.32 19.25
CA GLU A 232 5.14 5.14 20.46
C GLU A 232 4.89 4.25 21.67
N PHE A 233 5.68 4.48 22.71
CA PHE A 233 5.48 3.80 23.99
C PHE A 233 4.15 4.27 24.60
N PHE A 234 3.31 3.31 25.04
CA PHE A 234 1.93 3.48 25.54
C PHE A 234 0.83 3.73 24.51
N SER A 235 1.15 3.82 23.21
CA SER A 235 0.12 4.09 22.19
C SER A 235 0.18 3.20 20.96
N PHE A 236 1.38 2.81 20.50
CA PHE A 236 1.60 1.95 19.33
C PHE A 236 2.57 0.85 19.71
N GLU A 237 2.06 -0.26 20.21
CA GLU A 237 2.90 -1.43 20.42
C GLU A 237 3.01 -2.24 19.13
N ARG A 238 2.00 -2.19 18.25
CA ARG A 238 1.95 -2.92 16.98
C ARG A 238 1.46 -2.05 15.84
N LEU A 239 2.15 -2.15 14.71
CA LEU A 239 1.77 -1.47 13.49
C LEU A 239 2.13 -2.33 12.29
N SER A 240 1.21 -2.44 11.33
CA SER A 240 1.53 -2.94 10.00
C SER A 240 1.57 -1.78 9.00
N ILE A 241 2.75 -1.61 8.40
CA ILE A 241 3.11 -0.49 7.55
C ILE A 241 3.15 -1.00 6.11
N ALA A 242 2.38 -0.38 5.24
CA ALA A 242 2.50 -0.58 3.81
C ALA A 242 3.16 0.64 3.14
N PHE A 243 3.87 0.41 2.04
CA PHE A 243 4.35 1.47 1.17
C PHE A 243 4.59 0.96 -0.24
N HIS A 244 4.63 1.91 -1.17
CA HIS A 244 4.73 1.72 -2.60
C HIS A 244 5.72 2.72 -3.20
N THR A 245 6.55 2.26 -4.13
CA THR A 245 7.47 3.13 -4.88
C THR A 245 7.70 2.63 -6.29
N ILE A 246 8.32 3.49 -7.12
CA ILE A 246 8.66 3.20 -8.50
C ILE A 246 10.15 3.45 -8.69
N ASP A 247 10.84 2.41 -9.14
CA ASP A 247 12.20 2.51 -9.66
C ASP A 247 12.16 2.76 -11.17
N PHE A 248 12.69 3.89 -11.61
CA PHE A 248 12.66 4.32 -13.00
C PHE A 248 13.94 3.97 -13.75
N ASN A 249 13.79 3.80 -15.07
CA ASN A 249 14.90 3.64 -16.01
C ASN A 249 15.80 2.45 -15.65
N VAL A 250 15.18 1.35 -15.19
CA VAL A 250 15.92 0.16 -14.82
C VAL A 250 16.43 -0.50 -16.10
N SER A 251 17.74 -0.69 -16.17
CA SER A 251 18.39 -1.29 -17.33
C SER A 251 17.97 -2.74 -17.54
N PRO A 252 18.10 -3.28 -18.76
CA PRO A 252 18.04 -4.72 -18.95
C PRO A 252 19.11 -5.45 -18.13
N GLY A 253 18.78 -6.63 -17.61
CA GLY A 253 19.68 -7.40 -16.74
C GLY A 253 18.98 -8.04 -15.56
N PHE A 254 19.76 -8.68 -14.70
CA PHE A 254 19.30 -9.19 -13.41
C PHE A 254 19.63 -8.19 -12.32
N HIS A 255 18.63 -7.82 -11.54
CA HIS A 255 18.71 -6.84 -10.47
C HIS A 255 18.21 -7.46 -9.16
N VAL A 256 18.92 -7.22 -8.07
CA VAL A 256 18.55 -7.68 -6.73
C VAL A 256 17.98 -6.51 -5.95
N TYR A 257 16.75 -6.68 -5.47
CA TYR A 257 16.10 -5.76 -4.55
C TYR A 257 16.12 -6.32 -3.14
N SER A 258 16.52 -5.52 -2.17
CA SER A 258 16.47 -5.88 -0.75
C SER A 258 15.74 -4.82 0.05
N LEU A 259 14.82 -5.27 0.91
CA LEU A 259 14.12 -4.47 1.89
C LEU A 259 14.79 -4.65 3.25
N THR A 260 15.21 -3.55 3.87
CA THR A 260 15.86 -3.55 5.18
C THR A 260 15.11 -2.67 6.18
N ALA A 261 15.28 -2.96 7.47
CA ALA A 261 14.92 -2.05 8.55
C ALA A 261 16.10 -1.76 9.48
N GLU A 262 16.01 -0.59 10.09
CA GLU A 262 16.81 -0.13 11.23
C GLU A 262 15.92 0.75 12.12
N GLU A 263 16.30 0.91 13.38
CA GLU A 263 15.66 1.85 14.29
C GLU A 263 16.61 3.00 14.66
N ILE A 264 16.04 4.16 14.99
CA ILE A 264 16.74 5.35 15.45
C ILE A 264 16.36 5.55 16.92
N GLY A 265 17.34 5.45 17.81
CA GLY A 265 17.16 5.63 19.26
C GLY A 265 17.27 4.33 20.05
N PRO A 266 17.23 4.41 21.39
CA PRO A 266 17.35 3.25 22.28
C PRO A 266 15.97 2.58 22.47
N SER A 267 15.51 1.82 21.49
CA SER A 267 14.30 1.01 21.60
C SER A 267 14.62 -0.48 21.46
N THR A 268 13.62 -1.33 21.62
CA THR A 268 13.73 -2.74 21.26
C THR A 268 12.48 -3.10 20.48
N THR A 269 12.62 -3.15 19.16
CA THR A 269 11.53 -3.53 18.26
C THR A 269 11.88 -4.75 17.43
N GLN A 270 10.83 -5.46 17.04
CA GLN A 270 10.93 -6.65 16.22
C GLN A 270 9.96 -6.58 15.06
N VAL A 271 10.31 -7.25 13.96
CA VAL A 271 9.37 -7.61 12.91
C VAL A 271 8.65 -8.89 13.34
N ILE A 272 7.32 -8.85 13.36
CA ILE A 272 6.47 -9.97 13.79
C ILE A 272 5.58 -10.54 12.68
N GLY A 273 5.69 -9.96 11.48
CA GLY A 273 4.83 -10.27 10.34
C GLY A 273 3.55 -9.42 10.33
N PRO A 274 2.86 -9.31 9.19
CA PRO A 274 3.22 -9.87 7.89
C PRO A 274 4.49 -9.22 7.31
N ILE A 275 5.21 -9.95 6.46
CA ILE A 275 6.36 -9.53 5.68
C ILE A 275 6.07 -9.89 4.23
N VAL A 276 5.76 -8.87 3.44
CA VAL A 276 5.46 -8.99 2.01
C VAL A 276 6.31 -7.99 1.27
N PHE A 277 7.00 -8.42 0.21
CA PHE A 277 7.73 -7.54 -0.69
C PHE A 277 7.54 -8.03 -2.13
N SER A 278 6.97 -7.18 -3.00
CA SER A 278 6.72 -7.52 -4.41
C SER A 278 7.28 -6.48 -5.36
N GLY A 279 7.50 -6.90 -6.60
CA GLY A 279 8.01 -6.09 -7.69
C GLY A 279 7.41 -6.50 -9.03
N ILE A 280 6.75 -5.56 -9.70
CA ILE A 280 6.19 -5.73 -11.04
C ILE A 280 6.97 -4.87 -12.04
N VAL A 281 7.42 -5.49 -13.14
CA VAL A 281 8.18 -4.80 -14.19
C VAL A 281 7.28 -4.52 -15.37
N ILE A 282 7.16 -3.24 -15.71
CA ILE A 282 6.32 -2.78 -16.80
C ILE A 282 7.19 -2.08 -17.84
N ASP A 283 7.09 -2.54 -19.08
CA ASP A 283 7.67 -1.93 -20.27
C ASP A 283 6.82 -0.72 -20.71
N MET A 284 7.47 0.36 -21.11
CA MET A 284 6.82 1.58 -21.60
C MET A 284 6.59 1.55 -23.13
N ASP A 285 7.13 0.56 -23.84
CA ASP A 285 7.18 0.55 -25.31
C ASP A 285 6.18 -0.41 -25.99
N THR A 286 5.28 -1.06 -25.26
CA THR A 286 4.33 -1.99 -25.91
C THR A 286 2.99 -1.33 -26.19
N ASN A 287 2.63 -1.25 -27.46
CA ASN A 287 1.27 -0.91 -27.85
C ASN A 287 0.30 -1.99 -27.36
N PRO A 288 -0.80 -1.63 -26.68
CA PRO A 288 -1.82 -2.59 -26.29
C PRO A 288 -2.38 -3.29 -27.52
N ILE A 289 -2.72 -4.58 -27.39
CA ILE A 289 -3.35 -5.34 -28.47
C ILE A 289 -4.84 -5.08 -28.39
N ALA A 290 -5.45 -4.71 -29.52
CA ALA A 290 -6.90 -4.56 -29.61
C ALA A 290 -7.60 -5.87 -29.19
N ASN A 291 -8.65 -5.75 -28.37
CA ASN A 291 -9.51 -6.86 -27.92
C ASN A 291 -8.83 -7.96 -27.10
N GLN A 292 -7.67 -7.70 -26.47
CA GLN A 292 -7.10 -8.62 -25.49
C GLN A 292 -7.60 -8.30 -24.07
N ASN A 293 -8.14 -9.33 -23.41
CA ASN A 293 -8.57 -9.26 -22.01
C ASN A 293 -7.34 -9.30 -21.11
N ASN A 294 -7.46 -8.70 -19.91
CA ASN A 294 -6.45 -8.77 -18.87
C ASN A 294 -5.09 -8.33 -19.42
N GLN A 295 -5.08 -7.14 -20.03
CA GLN A 295 -3.89 -6.49 -20.55
C GLN A 295 -3.71 -5.14 -19.88
N ILE A 296 -2.44 -4.80 -19.59
CA ILE A 296 -2.07 -3.44 -19.23
C ILE A 296 -2.22 -2.56 -20.48
N LEU A 297 -3.09 -1.57 -20.38
CA LEU A 297 -3.35 -0.60 -21.44
C LEU A 297 -2.35 0.55 -21.43
N ASP A 298 -2.04 1.02 -20.23
CA ASP A 298 -1.04 2.05 -19.96
C ASP A 298 -0.61 1.96 -18.50
N TYR A 299 0.57 2.48 -18.20
CA TYR A 299 1.09 2.59 -16.86
C TYR A 299 1.89 3.87 -16.70
N ASN A 300 1.47 4.70 -15.76
CA ASN A 300 2.21 5.91 -15.46
C ASN A 300 2.38 6.16 -13.97
N ALA A 301 3.50 6.78 -13.61
CA ALA A 301 3.82 7.07 -12.23
C ALA A 301 4.64 8.35 -12.09
N SER A 302 4.51 8.98 -10.94
CA SER A 302 5.39 10.04 -10.47
C SER A 302 5.99 9.68 -9.12
N VAL A 303 7.28 10.00 -8.97
CA VAL A 303 7.98 9.96 -7.68
C VAL A 303 8.61 11.33 -7.46
N PRO A 304 7.83 12.34 -7.05
CA PRO A 304 8.37 13.66 -6.75
C PRO A 304 9.49 13.62 -5.71
N ARG A 305 9.46 12.63 -4.81
CA ARG A 305 10.51 12.39 -3.83
C ARG A 305 10.60 10.92 -3.44
N SER A 306 11.75 10.27 -3.65
CA SER A 306 11.91 8.84 -3.35
C SER A 306 12.37 8.54 -1.92
N VAL A 307 12.86 9.54 -1.19
CA VAL A 307 13.40 9.42 0.17
C VAL A 307 12.84 10.49 1.08
N GLN A 308 12.81 10.25 2.38
CA GLN A 308 12.56 11.27 3.37
C GLN A 308 13.67 12.32 3.39
N VAL A 309 13.28 13.58 3.26
CA VAL A 309 14.19 14.74 3.35
C VAL A 309 13.58 15.75 4.31
N PRO A 310 13.80 15.60 5.63
CA PRO A 310 13.22 16.49 6.64
C PRO A 310 13.54 17.98 6.42
N GLY A 311 14.70 18.28 5.81
CA GLY A 311 15.11 19.66 5.49
C GLY A 311 14.36 20.34 4.33
N SER A 312 13.56 19.60 3.54
CA SER A 312 12.77 20.12 2.42
C SER A 312 11.29 19.82 2.63
N ARG A 313 10.66 20.51 3.58
CA ARG A 313 9.29 20.23 4.02
C ARG A 313 8.24 21.05 3.26
N LEU A 314 7.07 20.46 3.02
CA LEU A 314 5.88 21.15 2.53
C LEU A 314 4.83 21.20 3.63
N THR A 315 4.32 22.39 3.93
CA THR A 315 3.27 22.56 4.95
C THR A 315 1.95 21.98 4.44
N ILE A 316 1.29 21.17 5.27
CA ILE A 316 -0.06 20.69 4.99
C ILE A 316 -1.05 21.82 5.32
N PRO A 317 -1.83 22.30 4.34
CA PRO A 317 -2.84 23.34 4.57
C PRO A 317 -4.07 22.78 5.28
N SER A 318 -4.83 23.67 5.92
CA SER A 318 -6.13 23.36 6.51
C SER A 318 -7.22 23.40 5.44
N SER A 319 -8.20 22.51 5.55
CA SER A 319 -9.35 22.47 4.65
C SER A 319 -10.10 23.82 4.63
N PRO A 320 -10.56 24.32 3.46
CA PRO A 320 -10.66 23.65 2.16
C PRO A 320 -9.43 23.75 1.25
N ASP A 321 -8.35 24.40 1.73
CA ASP A 321 -7.11 24.51 0.97
C ASP A 321 -6.39 23.16 0.93
N ARG A 322 -5.82 22.83 -0.23
CA ARG A 322 -5.23 21.51 -0.51
C ARG A 322 -3.84 21.65 -1.09
N LEU A 323 -2.93 20.81 -0.63
CA LEU A 323 -1.61 20.64 -1.23
C LEU A 323 -1.66 19.46 -2.22
N GLN A 324 -1.44 19.72 -3.51
CA GLN A 324 -1.21 18.65 -4.47
C GLN A 324 0.21 18.10 -4.28
N VAL A 325 0.30 16.84 -3.87
CA VAL A 325 1.59 16.18 -3.61
C VAL A 325 2.13 15.45 -4.82
N ALA A 326 1.24 14.93 -5.68
CA ALA A 326 1.62 14.19 -6.88
C ALA A 326 0.53 14.26 -7.94
N GLY A 327 0.91 13.92 -9.18
CA GLY A 327 -0.02 13.72 -10.28
C GLY A 327 0.53 12.69 -11.26
N THR A 328 -0.35 12.03 -11.99
CA THR A 328 -0.01 11.09 -13.06
C THR A 328 -1.13 11.12 -14.09
N GLY A 329 -0.94 10.47 -15.23
CA GLY A 329 -2.00 10.35 -16.23
C GLY A 329 -1.81 9.13 -17.09
N VAL A 330 -2.91 8.53 -17.50
CA VAL A 330 -2.93 7.33 -18.34
C VAL A 330 -3.82 7.54 -19.56
N TYR A 331 -3.42 6.96 -20.67
CA TYR A 331 -4.16 6.95 -21.92
C TYR A 331 -4.90 5.63 -22.10
N LEU A 332 -6.22 5.71 -22.26
CA LEU A 332 -7.05 4.55 -22.58
C LEU A 332 -7.33 4.53 -24.10
N PRO A 333 -6.84 3.51 -24.83
CA PRO A 333 -7.01 3.46 -26.28
C PRO A 333 -8.48 3.25 -26.66
N SER A 334 -8.88 3.83 -27.80
CA SER A 334 -10.24 3.67 -28.39
C SER A 334 -10.57 2.23 -28.77
N THR A 335 -9.55 1.39 -28.91
CA THR A 335 -9.71 -0.06 -29.15
C THR A 335 -10.11 -0.83 -27.90
N SER A 336 -10.11 -0.21 -26.71
CA SER A 336 -10.63 -0.83 -25.49
C SER A 336 -12.10 -0.50 -25.32
N THR A 337 -12.98 -1.34 -25.85
CA THR A 337 -14.44 -1.17 -25.82
C THR A 337 -15.09 -1.64 -24.50
N ARG A 338 -14.29 -1.82 -23.43
CA ARG A 338 -14.67 -2.58 -22.24
C ARG A 338 -14.57 -1.77 -20.96
N ALA A 339 -15.03 -2.35 -19.85
CA ALA A 339 -15.03 -1.75 -18.52
C ALA A 339 -13.61 -1.56 -17.97
N ASN A 340 -12.85 -0.60 -18.53
CA ASN A 340 -11.48 -0.31 -18.11
C ASN A 340 -11.41 0.03 -16.63
N ARG A 341 -10.36 -0.42 -15.97
CA ARG A 341 -10.07 -0.09 -14.58
C ARG A 341 -8.70 0.56 -14.48
N VAL A 342 -8.57 1.54 -13.59
CA VAL A 342 -7.28 2.12 -13.23
C VAL A 342 -7.03 1.87 -11.75
N GLN A 343 -6.00 1.09 -11.45
CA GLN A 343 -5.52 0.92 -10.08
C GLN A 343 -4.60 2.09 -9.75
N LEU A 344 -4.95 2.82 -8.69
CA LEU A 344 -4.23 3.99 -8.22
C LEU A 344 -3.57 3.66 -6.89
N GLN A 345 -2.27 3.91 -6.78
CA GLN A 345 -1.50 3.61 -5.57
C GLN A 345 -0.53 4.74 -5.26
N GLY A 346 -0.34 5.03 -3.97
CA GLY A 346 0.55 6.09 -3.56
C GLY A 346 1.13 5.88 -2.17
N THR A 347 2.20 6.63 -1.91
CA THR A 347 2.80 6.73 -0.58
C THR A 347 3.14 8.18 -0.30
N ILE A 348 2.80 8.64 0.89
CA ILE A 348 3.18 9.95 1.41
C ILE A 348 3.83 9.72 2.77
N GLY A 349 5.07 10.14 2.93
CA GLY A 349 5.66 10.25 4.26
C GLY A 349 5.49 11.65 4.83
N CYS A 350 4.97 11.68 6.05
CA CYS A 350 4.63 12.87 6.79
C CYS A 350 5.48 12.97 8.06
N LEU A 351 5.70 14.20 8.51
CA LEU A 351 6.30 14.53 9.79
C LEU A 351 5.31 15.39 10.57
N PHE A 352 5.08 15.03 11.82
CA PHE A 352 4.37 15.86 12.77
C PHE A 352 5.36 16.35 13.84
N GLU A 353 5.58 17.66 13.90
CA GLU A 353 6.46 18.30 14.89
C GLU A 353 5.65 18.65 16.15
N GLY A 354 5.43 17.67 17.02
CA GLY A 354 4.68 17.88 18.26
C GLY A 354 5.37 18.87 19.22
N SER A 355 4.55 19.57 20.01
CA SER A 355 5.00 20.19 21.27
C SER A 355 4.64 19.27 22.44
N SER A 356 5.13 19.51 23.65
CA SER A 356 4.79 18.70 24.84
C SER A 356 3.31 18.75 25.27
N ASN A 357 2.45 19.44 24.51
CA ASN A 357 1.00 19.51 24.72
C ASN A 357 0.26 18.61 23.73
N VAL A 358 -0.98 18.28 24.06
CA VAL A 358 -1.90 17.51 23.21
C VAL A 358 -2.01 18.21 21.85
N THR A 359 -1.40 17.60 20.84
CA THR A 359 -1.46 18.04 19.45
C THR A 359 -1.92 16.87 18.62
N TYR A 360 -2.68 17.13 17.57
CA TYR A 360 -3.18 16.12 16.66
C TYR A 360 -3.57 16.77 15.33
N SER A 361 -3.64 15.96 14.29
CA SER A 361 -4.22 16.36 13.00
C SER A 361 -4.98 15.19 12.38
N GLN A 362 -6.21 15.45 11.95
CA GLN A 362 -6.93 14.61 11.02
C GLN A 362 -6.53 15.03 9.61
N LEU A 363 -5.74 14.20 8.93
CA LEU A 363 -5.49 14.39 7.52
C LEU A 363 -6.64 13.83 6.70
N LEU A 364 -6.84 14.44 5.54
CA LEU A 364 -7.64 13.89 4.47
C LEU A 364 -6.82 13.84 3.19
N ILE A 365 -6.68 12.64 2.64
CA ILE A 365 -6.08 12.44 1.32
C ILE A 365 -7.21 12.26 0.32
N ARG A 366 -7.12 12.98 -0.79
CA ARG A 366 -8.08 12.90 -1.88
C ARG A 366 -7.39 12.56 -3.19
N ILE A 367 -8.09 11.83 -4.05
CA ILE A 367 -7.68 11.62 -5.43
C ILE A 367 -8.75 12.16 -6.36
N PHE A 368 -8.32 12.94 -7.35
CA PHE A 368 -9.17 13.49 -8.39
C PHE A 368 -8.84 12.86 -9.73
N ARG A 369 -9.86 12.58 -10.54
CA ARG A 369 -9.76 12.31 -11.97
C ARG A 369 -10.35 13.49 -12.74
N ASP A 370 -9.56 14.09 -13.62
CA ASP A 370 -10.01 15.19 -14.50
C ASP A 370 -10.72 16.32 -13.73
N GLY A 371 -10.26 16.59 -12.50
CA GLY A 371 -10.82 17.58 -11.58
C GLY A 371 -11.98 17.10 -10.69
N GLY A 372 -12.57 15.93 -10.95
CA GLY A 372 -13.62 15.32 -10.11
C GLY A 372 -13.04 14.39 -9.04
N GLU A 373 -13.52 14.49 -7.80
CA GLU A 373 -13.09 13.59 -6.72
C GLU A 373 -13.62 12.17 -6.93
N ILE A 374 -12.74 11.18 -6.77
CA ILE A 374 -13.09 9.76 -6.88
C ILE A 374 -12.77 8.95 -5.63
N PHE A 375 -12.03 9.55 -4.69
CA PHE A 375 -11.58 8.90 -3.46
C PHE A 375 -11.27 9.95 -2.41
N ASN A 376 -11.64 9.65 -1.17
CA ASN A 376 -11.14 10.33 0.02
C ASN A 376 -10.86 9.30 1.13
N ALA A 377 -9.81 9.53 1.92
CA ALA A 377 -9.47 8.70 3.05
C ALA A 377 -8.89 9.52 4.20
N PRO A 378 -9.41 9.32 5.42
CA PRO A 378 -8.89 9.96 6.62
C PRO A 378 -7.60 9.27 7.09
N TYR A 379 -6.67 10.04 7.66
CA TYR A 379 -5.52 9.50 8.38
C TYR A 379 -5.24 10.31 9.64
N SER A 380 -5.12 9.63 10.77
CA SER A 380 -4.77 10.25 12.04
C SER A 380 -3.26 10.51 12.13
N LEU A 381 -2.90 11.74 12.51
CA LEU A 381 -1.56 12.09 12.98
C LEU A 381 -1.66 12.52 14.45
N ILE A 382 -1.43 11.59 15.37
CA ILE A 382 -1.34 11.93 16.80
C ILE A 382 0.12 11.82 17.22
N PRO A 383 0.79 12.93 17.57
CA PRO A 383 2.05 12.90 18.27
C PRO A 383 1.88 12.64 19.78
N VAL A 384 2.69 11.75 20.33
CA VAL A 384 3.12 11.83 21.74
C VAL A 384 4.64 11.87 21.81
N GLY A 385 5.20 13.04 21.48
CA GLY A 385 6.65 13.27 21.51
C GLY A 385 7.11 14.36 20.55
N LEU A 386 8.42 14.56 20.47
CA LEU A 386 9.04 15.43 19.49
C LEU A 386 9.28 14.63 18.19
N ASN A 387 8.77 15.14 17.07
CA ASN A 387 8.97 14.60 15.71
C ASN A 387 8.48 13.16 15.50
N ASN A 388 7.22 13.00 15.11
CA ASN A 388 6.65 11.71 14.72
C ASN A 388 6.59 11.58 13.20
N PHE A 389 7.20 10.52 12.69
CA PHE A 389 7.15 10.16 11.28
C PHE A 389 6.03 9.18 11.01
N PHE A 390 5.32 9.40 9.91
CA PHE A 390 4.22 8.58 9.45
C PHE A 390 4.45 8.21 7.99
N THR A 391 4.17 6.95 7.65
CA THR A 391 4.11 6.48 6.26
C THR A 391 2.66 6.18 5.93
N ILE A 392 2.08 6.95 5.03
CA ILE A 392 0.70 6.78 4.60
C ILE A 392 0.70 6.06 3.25
N SER A 393 0.05 4.89 3.20
CA SER A 393 -0.20 4.14 1.97
C SER A 393 -1.63 4.33 1.51
N ILE A 394 -1.80 4.57 0.21
CA ILE A 394 -3.09 4.82 -0.43
C ILE A 394 -3.28 3.82 -1.55
N GLN A 395 -4.46 3.19 -1.60
CA GLN A 395 -4.89 2.44 -2.76
C GLN A 395 -6.37 2.65 -3.04
N THR A 396 -6.71 2.89 -4.31
CA THR A 396 -8.08 2.88 -4.82
C THR A 396 -8.17 2.33 -6.23
N ILE A 397 -9.39 2.08 -6.71
CA ILE A 397 -9.66 1.65 -8.08
C ILE A 397 -10.70 2.60 -8.69
N ASP A 398 -10.40 3.08 -9.88
CA ASP A 398 -11.34 3.81 -10.72
C ASP A 398 -11.93 2.87 -11.78
N PHE A 399 -13.23 3.02 -12.07
CA PHE A 399 -14.00 2.10 -12.91
C PHE A 399 -14.62 2.80 -14.12
N ASN A 400 -14.89 2.00 -15.16
CA ASN A 400 -15.72 2.35 -16.31
C ASN A 400 -15.23 3.60 -17.04
N LEU A 401 -13.91 3.67 -17.23
CA LEU A 401 -13.29 4.81 -17.90
C LEU A 401 -13.45 4.77 -19.41
N ASN A 402 -13.72 5.95 -19.97
CA ASN A 402 -13.85 6.16 -21.41
C ASN A 402 -12.47 6.15 -22.09
N SER A 403 -12.45 5.89 -23.39
CA SER A 403 -11.21 5.88 -24.17
C SER A 403 -10.64 7.29 -24.43
N LEU A 404 -9.98 7.87 -23.43
CA LEU A 404 -9.31 9.16 -23.51
C LEU A 404 -8.05 9.16 -22.61
N PHE A 405 -7.33 10.27 -22.64
CA PHE A 405 -6.33 10.56 -21.63
C PHE A 405 -7.01 11.06 -20.36
N HIS A 406 -6.70 10.44 -19.23
CA HIS A 406 -7.21 10.82 -17.91
C HIS A 406 -6.05 11.28 -17.04
N VAL A 407 -6.25 12.40 -16.34
CA VAL A 407 -5.29 12.97 -15.40
C VAL A 407 -5.75 12.71 -13.98
N TYR A 408 -4.84 12.19 -13.17
CA TYR A 408 -5.04 11.96 -11.76
C TYR A 408 -4.17 12.89 -10.92
N SER A 409 -4.75 13.47 -9.87
CA SER A 409 -4.00 14.23 -8.86
C SER A 409 -4.28 13.68 -7.47
N MET A 410 -3.24 13.62 -6.65
CA MET A 410 -3.31 13.27 -5.24
C MET A 410 -3.05 14.51 -4.41
N THR A 411 -3.97 14.80 -3.49
CA THR A 411 -3.88 15.98 -2.61
C THR A 411 -3.98 15.58 -1.14
N ILE A 412 -3.42 16.41 -0.29
CA ILE A 412 -3.49 16.29 1.17
C ILE A 412 -3.95 17.62 1.79
N GLU A 413 -4.79 17.53 2.81
CA GLU A 413 -5.23 18.65 3.65
C GLU A 413 -5.42 18.16 5.08
N SER A 414 -5.49 19.09 6.03
CA SER A 414 -5.90 18.83 7.41
C SER A 414 -7.37 19.23 7.60
N LEU A 415 -8.22 18.32 8.06
CA LEU A 415 -9.62 18.61 8.43
C LEU A 415 -9.69 19.29 9.78
N ASP A 416 -9.01 18.70 10.76
CA ASP A 416 -8.93 19.20 12.13
C ASP A 416 -7.46 19.17 12.54
N PHE A 417 -6.99 20.22 13.19
CA PHE A 417 -5.66 20.21 13.79
C PHE A 417 -5.59 21.07 15.04
N VAL A 418 -4.80 20.60 16.00
CA VAL A 418 -4.39 21.37 17.18
C VAL A 418 -2.87 21.34 17.22
N GLY A 419 -2.25 22.52 17.16
CA GLY A 419 -0.79 22.67 17.19
C GLY A 419 -0.19 23.10 15.86
N THR A 420 1.01 22.61 15.57
CA THR A 420 1.72 22.90 14.31
C THR A 420 1.08 22.16 13.14
N PRO A 421 1.08 22.75 11.93
CA PRO A 421 0.64 22.02 10.76
C PRO A 421 1.56 20.81 10.53
N GLY A 422 0.95 19.67 10.19
CA GLY A 422 1.71 18.53 9.70
C GLY A 422 2.51 18.90 8.45
N LEU A 423 3.56 18.13 8.16
CA LEU A 423 4.49 18.39 7.08
C LEU A 423 4.57 17.18 6.16
N VAL A 424 4.60 17.40 4.85
CA VAL A 424 5.04 16.38 3.89
C VAL A 424 6.56 16.44 3.78
N VAL A 425 7.24 15.34 4.12
CA VAL A 425 8.70 15.23 4.11
C VAL A 425 9.21 14.17 3.12
N GLY A 426 8.31 13.47 2.45
CA GLY A 426 8.63 12.34 1.59
C GLY A 426 8.59 11.01 2.34
N PRO A 427 8.71 9.87 1.64
CA PRO A 427 8.65 9.78 0.18
C PRO A 427 7.28 10.21 -0.35
N ILE A 428 7.22 10.60 -1.62
CA ILE A 428 6.00 10.93 -2.34
C ILE A 428 5.99 10.10 -3.61
N THR A 429 5.04 9.19 -3.73
CA THR A 429 4.88 8.31 -4.90
C THR A 429 3.42 8.25 -5.30
N PHE A 430 3.13 8.18 -6.60
CA PHE A 430 1.79 7.98 -7.12
C PHE A 430 1.83 7.28 -8.48
N SER A 431 1.14 6.16 -8.61
CA SER A 431 1.04 5.38 -9.86
C SER A 431 -0.41 5.14 -10.27
N ALA A 432 -0.58 4.95 -11.57
CA ALA A 432 -1.81 4.58 -12.23
C ALA A 432 -1.52 3.43 -13.19
N LEU A 433 -2.13 2.27 -12.93
CA LEU A 433 -2.06 1.09 -13.79
C LEU A 433 -3.43 0.88 -14.46
N ALA A 434 -3.51 1.15 -15.76
CA ALA A 434 -4.71 0.92 -16.55
C ALA A 434 -4.75 -0.52 -17.05
N ILE A 435 -5.85 -1.22 -16.76
CA ILE A 435 -6.04 -2.63 -17.10
C ILE A 435 -7.36 -2.80 -17.85
N SER A 436 -7.32 -3.52 -18.98
CA SER A 436 -8.54 -4.03 -19.61
C SER A 436 -9.06 -5.24 -18.85
N VAL A 437 -10.34 -5.22 -18.48
CA VAL A 437 -11.01 -6.39 -17.89
C VAL A 437 -12.17 -6.85 -18.77
N ASP A 438 -12.56 -8.10 -18.57
CA ASP A 438 -13.72 -8.74 -19.19
C ASP A 438 -15.05 -8.19 -18.66
#